data_AF-A0A7C7M3W3-F1
#
_entry.id   AF-A0A7C7M3W3-F1
#
_cell.length_a   1.000
_cell.length_b   1.000
_cell.length_c   1.000
_cell.angle_alpha   90.00
_cell.angle_beta   90.00
_cell.angle_gamma   90.00
#
_symmetry.space_group_name_H-M   'P 1'
#
loop_
_entity.id
_entity.type
_entity.pdbx_description
1 polymer ?
#
loop_
_entity_poly.entity_id
_entity_poly.type
_entity_poly.pdbx_seq_one_letter_code
_entity_poly.pdbx_strand_id
1 'polypeptide(L)'
;MKLFSKRNRQDRNSSFVNELRYSRFRARRREIIDAETRNRIAAEISYLSSSNNYLEWFILFENEKKGKIYFDTNKVDSFSLSELGYKMSDSFQFDDFKIIKHQVKSTGPEDDKYEYFDDYHLFDMAEITILFSQKDKRQDVINRFNLIFEEEASNFRIIEHLITKKSGETLKTLKSILKDDDLRQKISIYYDLYDAGDYVGSSKTSAEILNIIFSDFIKNKKTKAIESILERLSKKLLKSPTNEKKLSQLKSHLDAMLNISKTLNNDIYDIRHTERSTLRLSNDALYRLISEQNISLTELVITTLKDDYVLGDNWEKIKQEYIKKYEIDPKSRLILRKPEIVDVNDIPF
;
A
#
# COMPACT_ATOMS: atom_id res chain seq x y z
N MET A 1 14.46 -6.93 0.74
CA MET A 1 13.24 -6.61 1.49
C MET A 1 13.29 -5.15 1.93
N LYS A 2 12.36 -4.31 1.46
CA LYS A 2 12.27 -2.87 1.80
C LYS A 2 10.80 -2.54 2.11
N LEU A 3 10.27 -3.15 3.16
CA LEU A 3 9.05 -2.64 3.78
C LEU A 3 9.40 -1.23 4.31
N PHE A 4 8.62 -0.23 3.90
CA PHE A 4 8.65 1.17 4.38
C PHE A 4 9.90 2.06 4.23
N SER A 5 11.15 1.58 4.09
CA SER A 5 12.32 2.49 4.08
C SER A 5 12.38 3.49 2.92
N LYS A 6 11.61 3.29 1.83
CA LYS A 6 11.53 4.24 0.72
C LYS A 6 10.61 5.44 0.97
N ARG A 7 9.60 5.35 1.86
CA ARG A 7 8.77 6.51 2.23
C ARG A 7 9.57 7.57 3.02
N ASN A 8 10.58 7.14 3.77
CA ASN A 8 11.47 8.03 4.54
C ASN A 8 12.78 8.40 3.83
N ARG A 9 13.13 7.78 2.68
CA ARG A 9 14.42 8.02 2.00
C ARG A 9 14.37 8.96 0.80
N GLN A 10 13.21 9.21 0.19
CA GLN A 10 13.15 10.11 -0.98
C GLN A 10 13.49 11.58 -0.67
N ASP A 11 13.42 12.00 0.59
CA ASP A 11 13.83 13.35 1.03
C ASP A 11 15.32 13.50 1.35
N ARG A 12 16.14 12.44 1.24
CA ARG A 12 17.55 12.49 1.68
C ARG A 12 18.59 12.78 0.58
N ASN A 13 18.21 12.74 -0.71
CA ASN A 13 19.16 12.79 -1.82
C ASN A 13 19.00 13.97 -2.79
N SER A 14 18.25 15.03 -2.44
CA SER A 14 18.34 16.32 -3.15
C SER A 14 19.23 17.27 -2.34
N SER A 15 20.19 17.89 -3.00
CA SER A 15 21.26 18.75 -2.50
C SER A 15 20.80 20.11 -1.90
N PHE A 16 19.66 20.13 -1.21
CA PHE A 16 19.12 21.25 -0.41
C PHE A 16 19.27 21.01 1.11
N VAL A 17 20.27 20.21 1.50
CA VAL A 17 20.32 19.52 2.81
C VAL A 17 20.67 20.42 4.01
N ASN A 18 21.04 21.70 3.84
CA ASN A 18 21.50 22.52 4.97
C ASN A 18 20.63 23.72 5.39
N GLU A 19 19.70 24.22 4.57
CA GLU A 19 18.87 25.39 4.95
C GLU A 19 17.44 25.06 5.41
N LEU A 20 17.00 23.80 5.27
CA LEU A 20 15.67 23.35 5.71
C LEU A 20 15.68 22.50 7.00
N ARG A 21 16.86 22.28 7.61
CA ARG A 21 16.98 21.49 8.85
C ARG A 21 16.36 22.15 10.08
N TYR A 22 16.06 23.44 10.03
CA TYR A 22 15.50 24.18 11.16
C TYR A 22 14.00 24.51 11.08
N SER A 23 13.27 24.11 10.02
CA SER A 23 11.85 24.50 9.85
C SER A 23 10.84 23.35 9.63
N ARG A 24 11.27 22.08 9.56
CA ARG A 24 10.37 20.92 9.33
C ARG A 24 10.10 20.03 10.55
N PHE A 25 10.42 20.50 11.76
CA PHE A 25 9.94 19.93 13.02
C PHE A 25 8.57 20.46 13.46
N ARG A 26 7.85 21.18 12.59
CA ARG A 26 6.42 21.42 12.78
C ARG A 26 5.67 20.10 12.62
N ALA A 27 5.39 19.46 13.75
CA ALA A 27 4.31 18.52 14.01
C ALA A 27 3.70 17.88 12.75
N ARG A 28 4.28 16.75 12.29
CA ARG A 28 3.46 15.78 11.54
C ARG A 28 2.29 15.46 12.48
N ARG A 29 1.06 15.84 12.12
CA ARG A 29 -0.14 15.24 12.69
C ARG A 29 -0.05 13.75 12.37
N ARG A 30 0.44 12.98 13.34
CA ARG A 30 0.58 11.52 13.26
C ARG A 30 -0.76 10.82 13.49
N GLU A 31 -1.78 11.58 13.87
CA GLU A 31 -3.17 11.19 13.85
C GLU A 31 -3.76 11.50 12.46
N ILE A 32 -3.92 10.47 11.63
CA ILE A 32 -4.44 10.53 10.26
C ILE A 32 -5.81 9.88 10.11
N ILE A 33 -6.26 9.15 11.14
CA ILE A 33 -7.61 8.61 11.27
C ILE A 33 -8.30 9.17 12.52
N ASP A 34 -9.63 9.15 12.54
CA ASP A 34 -10.41 9.49 13.72
C ASP A 34 -10.24 8.46 14.85
N ALA A 35 -10.69 8.84 16.04
CA ALA A 35 -10.57 8.00 17.22
C ALA A 35 -11.42 6.72 17.13
N GLU A 36 -12.55 6.76 16.42
CA GLU A 36 -13.45 5.61 16.26
C GLU A 36 -12.78 4.52 15.41
N THR A 37 -12.31 4.88 14.22
CA THR A 37 -11.50 4.01 13.34
C THR A 37 -10.29 3.46 14.10
N ARG A 38 -9.56 4.30 14.84
CA ARG A 38 -8.38 3.88 15.62
C ARG A 38 -8.73 2.81 16.65
N ASN A 39 -9.78 3.04 17.44
CA ASN A 39 -10.22 2.14 18.48
C ASN A 39 -10.74 0.81 17.88
N ARG A 40 -11.46 0.87 16.76
CA ARG A 40 -11.94 -0.33 16.07
C ARG A 40 -10.81 -1.17 15.50
N ILE A 41 -9.80 -0.55 14.87
CA ILE A 41 -8.61 -1.29 14.40
C ILE A 41 -7.88 -1.93 15.58
N ALA A 42 -7.71 -1.21 16.70
CA ALA A 42 -7.03 -1.75 17.86
C ALA A 42 -7.81 -2.90 18.52
N ALA A 43 -9.13 -2.76 18.66
CA ALA A 43 -10.00 -3.83 19.16
C ALA A 43 -9.95 -5.07 18.26
N GLU A 44 -9.91 -4.87 16.94
CA GLU A 44 -9.79 -5.94 15.96
C GLU A 44 -8.45 -6.68 16.09
N ILE A 45 -7.33 -5.95 16.18
CA ILE A 45 -6.00 -6.56 16.41
C ILE A 45 -5.98 -7.33 17.75
N SER A 46 -6.59 -6.78 18.81
CA SER A 46 -6.72 -7.45 20.10
C SER A 46 -7.51 -8.75 19.98
N TYR A 47 -8.64 -8.75 19.26
CA TYR A 47 -9.46 -9.93 19.05
C TYR A 47 -8.70 -11.01 18.28
N LEU A 48 -8.08 -10.63 17.15
CA LEU A 48 -7.32 -11.55 16.29
C LEU A 48 -6.13 -12.19 17.02
N SER A 49 -5.50 -11.48 17.95
CA SER A 49 -4.37 -11.98 18.74
C SER A 49 -4.75 -12.72 20.02
N SER A 50 -5.99 -12.58 20.50
CA SER A 50 -6.47 -13.27 21.70
C SER A 50 -6.74 -14.77 21.53
N SER A 51 -6.58 -15.31 20.32
CA SER A 51 -6.79 -16.73 20.02
C SER A 51 -5.76 -17.23 19.02
N ASN A 52 -5.60 -18.56 18.98
CA ASN A 52 -4.80 -19.24 17.96
C ASN A 52 -5.58 -19.51 16.67
N ASN A 53 -6.77 -18.91 16.48
CA ASN A 53 -7.61 -19.18 15.33
C ASN A 53 -7.24 -18.33 14.11
N TYR A 54 -6.48 -17.26 14.29
CA TYR A 54 -6.22 -16.27 13.23
C TYR A 54 -4.74 -16.07 12.94
N LEU A 55 -3.89 -16.09 13.96
CA LEU A 55 -2.46 -15.78 13.84
C LEU A 55 -1.59 -17.04 14.02
N GLU A 56 -0.37 -16.98 13.49
CA GLU A 56 0.63 -18.04 13.62
C GLU A 56 1.28 -18.02 15.02
N TRP A 57 1.53 -19.19 15.61
CA TRP A 57 1.98 -19.29 17.02
C TRP A 57 3.31 -18.61 17.32
N PHE A 58 4.24 -18.52 16.36
CA PHE A 58 5.57 -17.98 16.62
C PHE A 58 5.58 -16.46 16.88
N ILE A 59 4.48 -15.75 16.61
CA ILE A 59 4.28 -14.35 16.98
C ILE A 59 3.42 -14.17 18.24
N LEU A 60 2.93 -15.26 18.83
CA LEU A 60 2.04 -15.26 19.99
C LEU A 60 2.73 -15.79 21.23
N PHE A 61 2.26 -15.30 22.37
CA PHE A 61 2.62 -15.76 23.70
C PHE A 61 1.35 -16.18 24.45
N GLU A 62 1.38 -17.38 25.03
CA GLU A 62 0.28 -17.90 25.85
C GLU A 62 0.63 -17.81 27.33
N ASN A 63 -0.20 -17.10 28.08
CA ASN A 63 -0.10 -16.97 29.52
C ASN A 63 -1.21 -17.77 30.20
N GLU A 64 -0.94 -19.05 30.51
CA GLU A 64 -1.94 -19.91 31.15
C GLU A 64 -2.31 -19.41 32.55
N LYS A 65 -1.39 -18.73 33.26
CA LYS A 65 -1.68 -18.14 34.57
C LYS A 65 -2.79 -17.08 34.49
N LYS A 66 -2.80 -16.29 33.42
CA LYS A 66 -3.81 -15.25 33.16
C LYS A 66 -4.96 -15.73 32.26
N GLY A 67 -4.84 -16.92 31.65
CA GLY A 67 -5.78 -17.40 30.64
C GLY A 67 -5.83 -16.52 29.39
N LYS A 68 -4.69 -15.94 28.98
CA LYS A 68 -4.61 -14.97 27.88
C LYS A 68 -3.61 -15.41 26.81
N ILE A 69 -3.92 -15.07 25.57
CA ILE A 69 -2.99 -15.12 24.43
C ILE A 69 -2.83 -13.70 23.91
N TYR A 70 -1.61 -13.28 23.60
CA TYR A 70 -1.32 -11.97 23.04
C TYR A 70 -0.04 -12.02 22.20
N PHE A 71 0.33 -10.93 21.54
CA PHE A 71 1.58 -10.86 20.77
C PHE A 71 2.83 -11.04 21.65
N ASP A 72 3.76 -11.89 21.22
CA ASP A 72 5.08 -11.96 21.83
C ASP A 72 5.84 -10.65 21.54
N THR A 73 6.02 -9.85 22.59
CA THR A 73 6.68 -8.55 22.53
C THR A 73 8.08 -8.64 21.93
N ASN A 74 8.86 -9.66 22.30
CA ASN A 74 10.24 -9.79 21.82
C ASN A 74 10.28 -10.11 20.33
N LYS A 75 9.34 -10.95 19.85
CA LYS A 75 9.26 -11.33 18.44
C LYS A 75 8.79 -10.16 17.57
N VAL A 76 7.76 -9.45 18.01
CA VAL A 76 7.24 -8.28 17.28
C VAL A 76 8.26 -7.13 17.29
N ASP A 77 8.95 -6.89 18.41
CA ASP A 77 10.03 -5.88 18.47
C ASP A 77 11.22 -6.27 17.59
N SER A 78 11.62 -7.54 17.58
CA SER A 78 12.69 -8.02 16.70
C SER A 78 12.33 -7.80 15.22
N PHE A 79 11.09 -8.11 14.82
CA PHE A 79 10.58 -7.88 13.47
C PHE A 79 10.60 -6.38 13.14
N SER A 80 9.92 -5.57 13.96
CA SER A 80 9.72 -4.15 13.70
C SER A 80 11.03 -3.38 13.72
N LEU A 81 11.96 -3.70 14.62
CA LEU A 81 13.26 -3.04 14.66
C LEU A 81 14.07 -3.35 13.39
N SER A 82 13.99 -4.58 12.90
CA SER A 82 14.79 -5.01 11.74
C SER A 82 14.22 -4.56 10.40
N GLU A 83 12.89 -4.53 10.27
CA GLU A 83 12.22 -4.19 9.00
C GLU A 83 11.72 -2.74 8.95
N LEU A 84 11.30 -2.17 10.08
CA LEU A 84 10.69 -0.82 10.18
C LEU A 84 11.62 0.20 10.86
N GLY A 85 12.59 -0.26 11.67
CA GLY A 85 13.61 0.57 12.31
C GLY A 85 13.21 1.14 13.68
N TYR A 86 12.17 0.61 14.30
CA TYR A 86 11.69 1.01 15.63
C TYR A 86 11.03 -0.18 16.35
N LYS A 87 10.85 -0.09 17.67
CA LYS A 87 10.16 -1.13 18.46
C LYS A 87 8.67 -0.85 18.53
N MET A 88 7.85 -1.87 18.31
CA MET A 88 6.39 -1.74 18.46
C MET A 88 5.96 -1.60 19.92
N SER A 89 6.70 -2.17 20.85
CA SER A 89 6.45 -2.02 22.29
C SER A 89 6.55 -0.58 22.80
N ASP A 90 7.22 0.31 22.06
CA ASP A 90 7.22 1.76 22.36
C ASP A 90 5.85 2.40 22.09
N SER A 91 4.98 1.73 21.34
CA SER A 91 3.66 2.24 20.91
C SER A 91 2.48 1.38 21.36
N PHE A 92 2.71 0.14 21.81
CA PHE A 92 1.66 -0.80 22.20
C PHE A 92 2.01 -1.58 23.46
N GLN A 93 1.02 -1.75 24.34
CA GLN A 93 1.06 -2.75 25.41
C GLN A 93 0.34 -4.00 24.95
N PHE A 94 1.08 -5.08 24.66
CA PHE A 94 0.51 -6.26 23.99
C PHE A 94 -0.43 -7.12 24.86
N ASP A 95 -0.20 -7.26 26.18
CA ASP A 95 -1.01 -8.13 27.07
C ASP A 95 -2.51 -7.76 27.10
N ASP A 96 -2.82 -6.46 26.97
CA ASP A 96 -4.18 -5.93 26.89
C ASP A 96 -4.47 -5.22 25.55
N PHE A 97 -3.54 -5.30 24.60
CA PHE A 97 -3.48 -4.51 23.36
C PHE A 97 -3.95 -3.05 23.53
N LYS A 98 -3.17 -2.23 24.23
CA LYS A 98 -3.45 -0.79 24.42
C LYS A 98 -2.46 0.07 23.63
N ILE A 99 -2.98 1.07 22.91
CA ILE A 99 -2.14 2.06 22.21
C ILE A 99 -1.57 3.05 23.23
N ILE A 100 -0.26 3.24 23.19
CA ILE A 100 0.46 4.19 24.05
C ILE A 100 0.44 5.57 23.38
N LYS A 101 0.07 6.60 24.15
CA LYS A 101 0.18 7.99 23.70
C LYS A 101 1.63 8.46 23.75
N HIS A 102 2.07 9.07 22.68
CA HIS A 102 3.39 9.68 22.58
C HIS A 102 3.33 11.13 23.05
N GLN A 103 4.33 11.56 23.82
CA GLN A 103 4.50 12.94 24.25
C GLN A 103 5.62 13.59 23.45
N VAL A 104 5.33 14.72 22.81
CA VAL A 104 6.36 15.57 22.20
C VAL A 104 6.35 16.93 22.89
N LYS A 105 7.53 17.39 23.28
CA LYS A 105 7.71 18.76 23.76
C LYS A 105 7.51 19.72 22.58
N SER A 106 6.57 20.65 22.72
CA SER A 106 6.46 21.76 21.78
C SER A 106 7.75 22.57 21.82
N THR A 107 8.33 22.92 20.66
CA THR A 107 9.50 23.81 20.58
C THR A 107 9.08 25.29 20.63
N GLY A 108 8.02 25.61 21.37
CA GLY A 108 7.50 26.97 21.56
C GLY A 108 7.98 27.58 22.89
N PRO A 109 7.75 28.90 23.09
CA PRO A 109 8.09 29.58 24.34
C PRO A 109 7.24 29.13 25.53
N GLU A 110 6.11 28.45 25.29
CA GLU A 110 5.32 27.75 26.30
C GLU A 110 5.60 26.25 26.18
N ASP A 111 6.00 25.65 27.30
CA ASP A 111 6.48 24.27 27.45
C ASP A 111 5.31 23.26 27.39
N ASP A 112 4.38 23.45 26.45
CA ASP A 112 3.19 22.63 26.31
C ASP A 112 3.55 21.24 25.75
N LYS A 113 3.18 20.21 26.51
CA LYS A 113 3.29 18.82 26.09
C LYS A 113 2.08 18.47 25.23
N TYR A 114 2.32 18.11 23.98
CA TYR A 114 1.29 17.57 23.10
C TYR A 114 1.34 16.04 23.13
N GLU A 115 0.19 15.43 23.44
CA GLU A 115 -0.02 13.98 23.37
C GLU A 115 -0.70 13.59 22.07
N TYR A 116 -0.24 12.51 21.44
CA TYR A 116 -0.86 11.98 20.22
C TYR A 116 -0.72 10.46 20.11
N PHE A 117 -1.57 9.85 19.31
CA PHE A 117 -1.40 8.47 18.85
C PHE A 117 -0.65 8.40 17.51
N ASP A 118 0.27 7.45 17.38
CA ASP A 118 0.97 7.22 16.11
C ASP A 118 0.18 6.24 15.24
N ASP A 119 -0.70 6.77 14.39
CA ASP A 119 -1.54 5.94 13.53
C ASP A 119 -0.74 5.15 12.48
N TYR A 120 0.48 5.59 12.15
CA TYR A 120 1.36 4.83 11.27
C TYR A 120 1.83 3.53 11.94
N HIS A 121 2.18 3.59 13.22
CA HIS A 121 2.54 2.39 13.97
C HIS A 121 1.33 1.43 14.11
N LEU A 122 0.11 1.98 14.23
CA LEU A 122 -1.11 1.16 14.24
C LEU A 122 -1.35 0.47 12.90
N PHE A 123 -1.14 1.19 11.79
CA PHE A 123 -1.22 0.61 10.46
C PHE A 123 -0.18 -0.48 10.26
N ASP A 124 1.08 -0.21 10.60
CA ASP A 124 2.16 -1.20 10.53
C ASP A 124 1.82 -2.46 11.37
N MET A 125 1.19 -2.28 12.55
CA MET A 125 0.74 -3.41 13.36
C MET A 125 -0.41 -4.21 12.73
N ALA A 126 -1.35 -3.55 12.06
CA ALA A 126 -2.39 -4.22 11.28
C ALA A 126 -1.79 -5.00 10.09
N GLU A 127 -0.79 -4.43 9.40
CA GLU A 127 -0.08 -5.11 8.31
C GLU A 127 0.70 -6.33 8.81
N ILE A 128 1.37 -6.24 9.97
CA ILE A 128 2.00 -7.38 10.67
C ILE A 128 0.97 -8.47 10.96
N THR A 129 -0.20 -8.07 11.46
CA THR A 129 -1.31 -8.99 11.78
C THR A 129 -1.78 -9.74 10.53
N ILE A 130 -1.89 -9.07 9.38
CA ILE A 130 -2.25 -9.69 8.10
C ILE A 130 -1.14 -10.60 7.57
N LEU A 131 0.12 -10.17 7.68
CA LEU A 131 1.26 -10.93 7.19
C LEU A 131 1.36 -12.29 7.88
N PHE A 132 1.26 -12.29 9.21
CA PHE A 132 1.37 -13.48 10.08
C PHE A 132 0.05 -14.15 10.42
N SER A 133 -1.02 -13.82 9.70
CA SER A 133 -2.25 -14.59 9.80
C SER A 133 -2.07 -15.99 9.21
N GLN A 134 -2.87 -16.94 9.69
CA GLN A 134 -2.97 -18.27 9.10
C GLN A 134 -3.41 -18.17 7.63
N LYS A 135 -2.93 -19.11 6.81
CA LYS A 135 -3.10 -19.06 5.35
C LYS A 135 -4.56 -19.04 4.94
N ASP A 136 -5.39 -19.86 5.58
CA ASP A 136 -6.83 -20.00 5.36
C ASP A 136 -7.65 -18.85 5.94
N LYS A 137 -7.09 -18.06 6.86
CA LYS A 137 -7.78 -16.95 7.55
C LYS A 137 -7.43 -15.57 7.00
N ARG A 138 -6.35 -15.44 6.23
CA ARG A 138 -5.84 -14.13 5.80
C ARG A 138 -6.88 -13.27 5.08
N GLN A 139 -7.62 -13.85 4.15
CA GLN A 139 -8.62 -13.09 3.41
C GLN A 139 -9.76 -12.60 4.32
N ASP A 140 -10.13 -13.41 5.32
CA ASP A 140 -11.11 -12.99 6.34
C ASP A 140 -10.58 -11.81 7.16
N VAL A 141 -9.31 -11.87 7.60
CA VAL A 141 -8.65 -10.76 8.31
C VAL A 141 -8.63 -9.47 7.48
N ILE A 142 -8.25 -9.57 6.20
CA ILE A 142 -8.25 -8.41 5.28
C ILE A 142 -9.66 -7.83 5.14
N ASN A 143 -10.68 -8.69 4.98
CA ASN A 143 -12.06 -8.25 4.85
C ASN A 143 -12.57 -7.57 6.11
N ARG A 144 -12.20 -8.05 7.30
CA ARG A 144 -12.53 -7.44 8.59
C ARG A 144 -11.99 -6.02 8.72
N PHE A 145 -10.71 -5.80 8.39
CA PHE A 145 -10.14 -4.44 8.40
C PHE A 145 -10.76 -3.54 7.32
N ASN A 146 -11.02 -4.07 6.12
CA ASN A 146 -11.70 -3.31 5.07
C ASN A 146 -13.12 -2.92 5.47
N LEU A 147 -13.84 -3.79 6.17
CA LEU A 147 -15.17 -3.50 6.70
C LEU A 147 -15.13 -2.33 7.68
N ILE A 148 -14.15 -2.30 8.59
CA ILE A 148 -13.93 -1.15 9.50
C ILE A 148 -13.72 0.13 8.66
N PHE A 149 -12.83 0.10 7.68
CA PHE A 149 -12.58 1.29 6.85
C PHE A 149 -13.78 1.71 5.99
N GLU A 150 -14.69 0.81 5.64
CA GLU A 150 -15.91 1.11 4.89
C GLU A 150 -17.00 1.69 5.79
N GLU A 151 -17.25 1.06 6.94
CA GLU A 151 -18.25 1.48 7.91
C GLU A 151 -17.93 2.86 8.51
N GLU A 152 -16.65 3.13 8.81
CA GLU A 152 -16.20 4.42 9.33
C GLU A 152 -16.01 5.49 8.24
N ALA A 153 -16.44 5.21 6.99
CA ALA A 153 -16.22 6.08 5.82
C ALA A 153 -14.74 6.53 5.66
N SER A 154 -13.80 5.70 6.12
CA SER A 154 -12.39 6.04 6.17
C SER A 154 -11.80 6.19 4.77
N ASN A 155 -10.83 7.11 4.63
CA ASN A 155 -10.08 7.32 3.41
C ASN A 155 -9.05 6.21 3.13
N PHE A 156 -9.04 5.11 3.88
CA PHE A 156 -8.07 4.02 3.72
C PHE A 156 -8.74 2.72 3.30
N ARG A 157 -7.96 1.79 2.74
CA ARG A 157 -8.34 0.41 2.44
C ARG A 157 -7.12 -0.48 2.37
N ILE A 158 -7.31 -1.77 2.60
CA ILE A 158 -6.28 -2.79 2.46
C ILE A 158 -6.34 -3.38 1.06
N ILE A 159 -5.21 -3.32 0.36
CA ILE A 159 -5.00 -4.03 -0.89
C ILE A 159 -3.93 -5.09 -0.59
N GLU A 160 -4.34 -6.34 -0.66
CA GLU A 160 -3.56 -7.50 -0.24
C GLU A 160 -3.14 -7.44 1.24
N HIS A 161 -2.00 -6.83 1.54
CA HIS A 161 -1.48 -6.71 2.90
C HIS A 161 -1.12 -5.27 3.27
N LEU A 162 -1.31 -4.32 2.36
CA LEU A 162 -0.90 -2.92 2.56
C LEU A 162 -2.11 -2.01 2.76
N ILE A 163 -2.01 -1.12 3.74
CA ILE A 163 -3.00 -0.06 3.95
C ILE A 163 -2.68 1.09 2.98
N THR A 164 -3.68 1.42 2.15
CA THR A 164 -3.60 2.38 1.05
C THR A 164 -4.69 3.43 1.19
N LYS A 165 -4.42 4.67 0.74
CA LYS A 165 -5.41 5.76 0.81
C LYS A 165 -6.33 5.72 -0.42
N LYS A 166 -7.65 5.54 -0.22
CA LYS A 166 -8.70 5.57 -1.26
C LYS A 166 -8.61 6.80 -2.17
N SER A 167 -8.32 7.98 -1.62
CA SER A 167 -8.21 9.26 -2.34
C SER A 167 -6.75 9.72 -2.45
N GLY A 168 -6.27 9.91 -3.69
CA GLY A 168 -4.89 10.38 -3.96
C GLY A 168 -3.91 9.29 -4.39
N GLU A 169 -4.37 8.07 -4.67
CA GLU A 169 -3.59 7.08 -5.39
C GLU A 169 -3.41 7.53 -6.85
N THR A 170 -2.38 8.32 -7.09
CA THR A 170 -1.94 8.66 -8.45
C THR A 170 -1.02 7.59 -8.99
N LEU A 171 -0.82 7.59 -10.30
CA LEU A 171 0.18 6.74 -10.93
C LEU A 171 1.58 6.95 -10.31
N LYS A 172 1.90 8.18 -9.90
CA LYS A 172 3.13 8.54 -9.16
C LYS A 172 3.28 7.76 -7.87
N THR A 173 2.19 7.55 -7.13
CA THR A 173 2.18 6.81 -5.85
C THR A 173 2.19 5.30 -6.03
N LEU A 174 1.58 4.79 -7.11
CA LEU A 174 1.48 3.37 -7.40
C LEU A 174 2.71 2.80 -8.09
N LYS A 175 3.55 3.63 -8.73
CA LYS A 175 4.67 3.17 -9.56
C LYS A 175 5.57 2.14 -8.88
N SER A 176 5.88 2.35 -7.59
CA SER A 176 6.80 1.47 -6.85
C SER A 176 6.28 0.06 -6.64
N ILE A 177 4.97 -0.13 -6.76
CA ILE A 177 4.29 -1.40 -6.54
C ILE A 177 3.70 -1.96 -7.84
N LEU A 178 4.04 -1.49 -9.03
CA LEU A 178 3.54 -2.09 -10.29
C LEU A 178 4.25 -3.40 -10.63
N LYS A 179 3.54 -4.40 -11.18
CA LYS A 179 4.08 -5.72 -11.59
C LYS A 179 5.15 -5.62 -12.67
N ASP A 180 4.93 -4.72 -13.62
CA ASP A 180 5.75 -4.60 -14.81
C ASP A 180 6.89 -3.59 -14.59
N ASP A 181 8.13 -4.07 -14.69
CA ASP A 181 9.32 -3.27 -14.48
C ASP A 181 9.54 -2.21 -15.58
N ASP A 182 9.14 -2.50 -16.82
CA ASP A 182 9.22 -1.54 -17.94
C ASP A 182 8.20 -0.42 -17.74
N LEU A 183 6.95 -0.76 -17.43
CA LEU A 183 5.91 0.21 -17.07
C LEU A 183 6.37 1.10 -15.90
N ARG A 184 6.96 0.50 -14.85
CA ARG A 184 7.51 1.23 -13.70
C ARG A 184 8.61 2.21 -14.12
N GLN A 185 9.56 1.76 -14.95
CA GLN A 185 10.66 2.59 -15.42
C GLN A 185 10.13 3.76 -16.27
N LYS A 186 9.23 3.48 -17.22
CA LYS A 186 8.62 4.50 -18.09
C LYS A 186 7.84 5.54 -17.30
N ILE A 187 7.07 5.14 -16.30
CA ILE A 187 6.37 6.07 -15.41
C ILE A 187 7.36 6.97 -14.64
N SER A 188 8.51 6.44 -14.20
CA SER A 188 9.51 7.30 -13.56
C SER A 188 10.08 8.32 -14.53
N ILE A 189 10.48 7.87 -15.73
CA ILE A 189 11.00 8.75 -16.79
C ILE A 189 9.97 9.83 -17.14
N TYR A 190 8.69 9.48 -17.27
CA TYR A 190 7.62 10.44 -17.55
C TYR A 190 7.60 11.58 -16.52
N TYR A 191 7.60 11.25 -15.22
CA TYR A 191 7.55 12.28 -14.17
C TYR A 191 8.84 13.10 -14.13
N ASP A 192 10.00 12.49 -14.36
CA ASP A 192 11.27 13.21 -14.39
C ASP A 192 11.31 14.22 -15.55
N LEU A 193 10.81 13.85 -16.74
CA LEU A 193 10.71 14.74 -17.90
C LEU A 193 9.65 15.84 -17.72
N TYR A 194 8.47 15.48 -17.20
CA TYR A 194 7.39 16.42 -16.97
C TYR A 194 7.77 17.47 -15.92
N ASP A 195 8.39 17.06 -14.81
CA ASP A 195 8.87 17.97 -13.75
C ASP A 195 10.03 18.86 -14.25
N ALA A 196 10.79 18.41 -15.26
CA ALA A 196 11.83 19.19 -15.94
C ALA A 196 11.32 20.13 -17.06
N GLY A 197 10.02 20.08 -17.41
CA GLY A 197 9.43 20.87 -18.48
C GLY A 197 9.68 20.35 -19.90
N ASP A 198 10.19 19.13 -20.05
CA ASP A 198 10.34 18.47 -21.37
C ASP A 198 9.01 17.83 -21.79
N TYR A 199 8.13 18.63 -22.38
CA TYR A 199 6.80 18.19 -22.80
C TYR A 199 6.83 17.26 -24.03
N VAL A 200 7.83 17.41 -24.90
CA VAL A 200 8.01 16.52 -26.06
C VAL A 200 8.46 15.14 -25.57
N GLY A 201 9.47 15.07 -24.71
CA GLY A 201 9.93 13.81 -24.12
C GLY A 201 8.85 13.14 -23.26
N SER A 202 8.12 13.92 -22.45
CA SER A 202 7.05 13.36 -21.60
C SER A 202 5.84 12.90 -22.39
N SER A 203 5.45 13.57 -23.48
CA SER A 203 4.37 13.10 -24.38
C SER A 203 4.74 11.82 -25.14
N LYS A 204 5.99 11.71 -25.62
CA LYS A 204 6.51 10.47 -26.19
C LYS A 204 6.49 9.32 -25.18
N THR A 205 6.98 9.57 -23.97
CA THR A 205 7.01 8.56 -22.90
C THR A 205 5.60 8.17 -22.46
N SER A 206 4.65 9.10 -22.38
CA SER A 206 3.26 8.79 -22.03
C SER A 206 2.54 7.99 -23.11
N ALA A 207 2.84 8.23 -24.39
CA ALA A 207 2.32 7.43 -25.50
C ALA A 207 2.83 5.97 -25.43
N GLU A 208 4.08 5.76 -25.06
CA GLU A 208 4.64 4.42 -24.80
C GLU A 208 3.94 3.74 -23.61
N ILE A 209 3.75 4.47 -22.50
CA ILE A 209 3.00 3.97 -21.32
C ILE A 209 1.58 3.54 -21.71
N LEU A 210 0.85 4.38 -22.45
CA LEU A 210 -0.49 4.07 -22.92
C LEU A 210 -0.50 2.82 -23.80
N ASN A 211 0.50 2.67 -24.69
CA ASN A 211 0.66 1.47 -25.50
C ASN A 211 0.97 0.23 -24.64
N ILE A 212 1.80 0.31 -23.60
CA ILE A 212 2.06 -0.84 -22.71
C ILE A 212 0.75 -1.36 -22.09
N ILE A 213 -0.13 -0.44 -21.67
CA ILE A 213 -1.43 -0.80 -21.07
C ILE A 213 -2.41 -1.39 -22.08
N PHE A 214 -2.46 -0.83 -23.30
CA PHE A 214 -3.47 -1.17 -24.31
C PHE A 214 -2.94 -1.95 -25.53
N SER A 215 -1.73 -2.52 -25.45
CA SER A 215 -1.14 -3.39 -26.47
C SER A 215 -0.40 -4.54 -25.78
N ASP A 216 -1.06 -5.70 -25.63
CA ASP A 216 -0.57 -7.07 -25.29
C ASP A 216 0.77 -7.28 -24.53
N PHE A 217 1.27 -6.34 -23.74
CA PHE A 217 2.63 -6.41 -23.18
C PHE A 217 2.74 -6.99 -21.78
N ILE A 218 1.72 -7.70 -21.26
CA ILE A 218 1.91 -8.58 -20.10
C ILE A 218 2.23 -9.98 -20.60
N LYS A 219 3.38 -10.12 -21.25
CA LYS A 219 4.18 -11.32 -21.63
C LYS A 219 3.52 -12.64 -22.08
N ASN A 220 2.21 -12.81 -22.05
CA ASN A 220 1.49 -14.04 -22.41
C ASN A 220 -0.03 -13.77 -22.43
N LYS A 221 -0.60 -13.36 -23.58
CA LYS A 221 -1.92 -13.80 -24.12
C LYS A 221 -2.37 -12.95 -25.32
N LYS A 222 -3.16 -13.60 -26.18
CA LYS A 222 -3.61 -13.24 -27.54
C LYS A 222 -4.49 -11.97 -27.64
N THR A 223 -4.20 -11.07 -28.57
CA THR A 223 -5.01 -10.31 -29.57
C THR A 223 -6.48 -9.89 -29.30
N LYS A 224 -7.05 -10.05 -28.10
CA LYS A 224 -8.41 -9.64 -27.69
C LYS A 224 -8.44 -8.78 -26.41
N ALA A 225 -7.33 -8.16 -26.02
CA ALA A 225 -7.16 -7.59 -24.67
C ALA A 225 -7.84 -6.23 -24.41
N ILE A 226 -7.90 -5.33 -25.41
CA ILE A 226 -8.43 -3.96 -25.20
C ILE A 226 -9.90 -3.97 -24.82
N GLU A 227 -10.74 -4.70 -25.57
CA GLU A 227 -12.18 -4.78 -25.27
C GLU A 227 -12.45 -5.35 -23.88
N SER A 228 -11.64 -6.32 -23.45
CA SER A 228 -11.73 -6.92 -22.12
C SER A 228 -11.35 -5.92 -21.02
N ILE A 229 -10.28 -5.14 -21.23
CA ILE A 229 -9.89 -4.06 -20.30
C ILE A 229 -11.02 -3.03 -20.18
N LEU A 230 -11.55 -2.55 -21.31
CA LEU A 230 -12.61 -1.54 -21.33
C LEU A 230 -13.90 -2.06 -20.68
N GLU A 231 -14.26 -3.32 -20.91
CA GLU A 231 -15.44 -3.93 -20.29
C GLU A 231 -15.28 -4.05 -18.77
N ARG A 232 -14.13 -4.57 -18.31
CA ARG A 232 -13.84 -4.72 -16.87
C ARG A 232 -13.75 -3.37 -16.16
N LEU A 233 -13.11 -2.40 -16.80
CA LEU A 233 -13.03 -1.01 -16.32
C LEU A 233 -14.44 -0.43 -16.16
N SER A 234 -15.28 -0.54 -17.19
CA SER A 234 -16.65 -0.02 -17.17
C SER A 234 -17.51 -0.69 -16.09
N LYS A 235 -17.39 -2.01 -15.91
CA LYS A 235 -18.09 -2.75 -14.85
C LYS A 235 -17.67 -2.28 -13.46
N LYS A 236 -16.36 -2.14 -13.19
CA LYS A 236 -15.86 -1.67 -11.89
C LYS A 236 -16.24 -0.21 -11.60
N LEU A 237 -16.22 0.67 -12.61
CA LEU A 237 -16.60 2.08 -12.43
C LEU A 237 -18.09 2.27 -12.08
N LEU A 238 -18.98 1.46 -12.66
CA LEU A 238 -20.42 1.59 -12.44
C LEU A 238 -20.89 1.03 -11.08
N LYS A 239 -20.06 0.27 -10.36
CA LYS A 239 -20.29 -0.30 -9.01
C LYS A 239 -21.60 -1.10 -8.80
N SER A 240 -22.46 -1.22 -9.80
CA SER A 240 -23.80 -1.81 -9.67
C SER A 240 -24.07 -2.75 -10.85
N PRO A 241 -24.68 -3.93 -10.63
CA PRO A 241 -25.23 -4.71 -11.72
C PRO A 241 -26.44 -3.94 -12.30
N THR A 242 -26.78 -4.16 -13.57
CA THR A 242 -28.07 -3.76 -14.20
C THR A 242 -28.23 -2.34 -14.75
N ASN A 243 -27.39 -1.96 -15.73
CA ASN A 243 -27.92 -1.31 -16.93
C ASN A 243 -26.97 -1.55 -18.11
N GLU A 244 -27.22 -2.60 -18.89
CA GLU A 244 -26.40 -2.96 -20.06
C GLU A 244 -26.23 -1.80 -21.04
N LYS A 245 -27.24 -0.93 -21.17
CA LYS A 245 -27.18 0.27 -21.99
C LYS A 245 -26.16 1.28 -21.45
N LYS A 246 -26.14 1.55 -20.14
CA LYS A 246 -25.15 2.45 -19.53
C LYS A 246 -23.73 1.87 -19.58
N LEU A 247 -23.60 0.55 -19.39
CA LEU A 247 -22.32 -0.15 -19.53
C LEU A 247 -21.78 -0.01 -20.95
N SER A 248 -22.63 -0.25 -21.95
CA SER A 248 -22.28 -0.11 -23.38
C SER A 248 -21.91 1.34 -23.73
N GLN A 249 -22.66 2.33 -23.24
CA GLN A 249 -22.35 3.75 -23.42
C GLN A 249 -20.99 4.13 -22.83
N LEU A 250 -20.73 3.77 -21.56
CA LEU A 250 -19.45 4.06 -20.91
C LEU A 250 -18.28 3.39 -21.63
N LYS A 251 -18.45 2.12 -22.03
CA LYS A 251 -17.44 1.39 -22.82
C LYS A 251 -17.14 2.12 -24.13
N SER A 252 -18.17 2.57 -24.86
CA SER A 252 -18.02 3.31 -26.12
C SER A 252 -17.30 4.65 -25.91
N HIS A 253 -17.60 5.38 -24.83
CA HIS A 253 -16.88 6.62 -24.51
C HIS A 253 -15.40 6.38 -24.20
N LEU A 254 -15.08 5.36 -23.39
CA LEU A 254 -13.69 5.02 -23.08
C LEU A 254 -12.92 4.55 -24.31
N ASP A 255 -13.56 3.79 -25.20
CA ASP A 255 -12.97 3.37 -26.47
C ASP A 255 -12.69 4.57 -27.38
N ALA A 256 -13.65 5.50 -27.51
CA ALA A 256 -13.46 6.73 -28.28
C ALA A 256 -12.30 7.57 -27.72
N MET A 257 -12.20 7.73 -26.39
CA MET A 257 -11.09 8.45 -25.76
C MET A 257 -9.73 7.79 -26.05
N LEU A 258 -9.66 6.46 -25.99
CA LEU A 258 -8.45 5.70 -26.32
C LEU A 258 -8.07 5.88 -27.79
N ASN A 259 -9.04 5.79 -28.70
CA ASN A 259 -8.81 5.94 -30.14
C ASN A 259 -8.32 7.36 -30.47
N ILE A 260 -8.94 8.40 -29.91
CA ILE A 260 -8.47 9.78 -30.06
C ILE A 260 -7.02 9.92 -29.59
N SER A 261 -6.70 9.37 -28.41
CA SER A 261 -5.34 9.44 -27.85
C SER A 261 -4.33 8.71 -28.75
N LYS A 262 -4.67 7.52 -29.25
CA LYS A 262 -3.82 6.75 -30.18
C LYS A 262 -3.62 7.46 -31.52
N THR A 263 -4.67 8.04 -32.09
CA THR A 263 -4.60 8.82 -33.32
C THR A 263 -3.69 10.03 -33.15
N LEU A 264 -3.89 10.84 -32.11
CA LEU A 264 -3.04 11.99 -31.81
C LEU A 264 -1.57 11.60 -31.64
N ASN A 265 -1.30 10.51 -30.92
CA ASN A 265 0.07 10.03 -30.71
C ASN A 265 0.75 9.59 -32.02
N ASN A 266 0.00 9.06 -33.00
CA ASN A 266 0.53 8.59 -34.28
C ASN A 266 0.65 9.72 -35.32
N ASP A 267 -0.24 10.71 -35.26
CA ASP A 267 -0.31 11.80 -36.24
C ASP A 267 0.72 12.91 -35.96
N ILE A 268 1.30 12.97 -34.76
CA ILE A 268 2.29 13.99 -34.37
C ILE A 268 3.71 13.42 -34.47
N TYR A 269 4.54 14.10 -35.26
CA TYR A 269 5.86 13.61 -35.69
C TYR A 269 6.79 13.20 -34.53
N ASP A 270 6.82 13.99 -33.45
CA ASP A 270 7.76 13.80 -32.33
C ASP A 270 7.24 12.88 -31.21
N ILE A 271 5.98 12.42 -31.28
CA ILE A 271 5.37 11.57 -30.24
C ILE A 271 5.52 10.09 -30.58
N ARG A 272 5.12 9.66 -31.79
CA ARG A 272 5.36 8.31 -32.29
C ARG A 272 5.64 8.35 -33.80
N HIS A 273 6.80 7.84 -34.23
CA HIS A 273 7.10 7.77 -35.65
C HIS A 273 6.36 6.60 -36.32
N THR A 274 5.59 6.89 -37.38
CA THR A 274 5.52 5.97 -38.54
C THR A 274 5.03 6.55 -39.88
N GLU A 275 4.78 7.86 -40.12
CA GLU A 275 4.38 8.31 -41.47
C GLU A 275 4.93 9.69 -41.92
N ARG A 276 5.09 9.84 -43.25
CA ARG A 276 5.53 11.07 -43.96
C ARG A 276 4.51 12.23 -43.87
N SER A 277 3.28 11.96 -43.41
CA SER A 277 2.11 12.85 -43.33
C SER A 277 1.88 13.44 -41.93
N THR A 278 2.85 13.37 -41.03
CA THR A 278 2.70 13.77 -39.63
C THR A 278 2.73 15.30 -39.43
N LEU A 279 1.93 15.76 -38.47
CA LEU A 279 1.85 17.16 -38.04
C LEU A 279 3.07 17.51 -37.19
N ARG A 280 3.74 18.62 -37.52
CA ARG A 280 4.74 19.25 -36.66
C ARG A 280 4.07 20.31 -35.81
N LEU A 281 4.22 20.22 -34.49
CA LEU A 281 3.69 21.20 -33.56
C LEU A 281 4.82 22.07 -33.04
N SER A 282 4.58 23.37 -32.98
CA SER A 282 5.51 24.36 -32.39
C SER A 282 5.09 24.79 -30.98
N ASN A 283 4.01 24.22 -30.44
CA ASN A 283 3.40 24.64 -29.17
C ASN A 283 3.52 23.56 -28.10
N ASP A 284 4.34 23.82 -27.10
CA ASP A 284 4.56 22.96 -25.92
C ASP A 284 3.28 22.63 -25.15
N ALA A 285 2.28 23.52 -25.17
CA ALA A 285 1.00 23.28 -24.50
C ALA A 285 0.24 22.09 -25.08
N LEU A 286 0.38 21.83 -26.39
CA LEU A 286 -0.25 20.67 -27.02
C LEU A 286 0.44 19.37 -26.62
N TYR A 287 1.79 19.35 -26.59
CA TYR A 287 2.54 18.21 -26.07
C TYR A 287 2.20 17.93 -24.61
N ARG A 288 2.08 18.99 -23.79
CA ARG A 288 1.63 18.87 -22.40
C ARG A 288 0.24 18.26 -22.30
N LEU A 289 -0.74 18.77 -23.06
CA LEU A 289 -2.11 18.26 -23.07
C LEU A 289 -2.16 16.77 -23.44
N ILE A 290 -1.44 16.37 -24.48
CA ILE A 290 -1.37 14.96 -24.91
C ILE A 290 -0.72 14.11 -23.80
N SER A 291 0.35 14.62 -23.20
CA SER A 291 1.03 13.93 -22.11
C SER A 291 0.10 13.66 -20.91
N GLU A 292 -0.68 14.67 -20.52
CA GLU A 292 -1.63 14.62 -19.40
C GLU A 292 -2.82 13.71 -19.71
N GLN A 293 -3.35 13.76 -20.93
CA GLN A 293 -4.44 12.90 -21.36
C GLN A 293 -4.05 11.42 -21.35
N ASN A 294 -2.89 11.08 -21.93
CA ASN A 294 -2.37 9.72 -21.96
C ASN A 294 -2.19 9.16 -20.53
N ILE A 295 -1.55 9.94 -19.64
CA ILE A 295 -1.33 9.51 -18.25
C ILE A 295 -2.62 9.42 -17.45
N SER A 296 -3.56 10.35 -17.64
CA SER A 296 -4.85 10.31 -16.96
C SER A 296 -5.64 9.05 -17.32
N LEU A 297 -5.61 8.65 -18.60
CA LEU A 297 -6.26 7.43 -19.06
C LEU A 297 -5.57 6.18 -18.50
N THR A 298 -4.23 6.15 -18.48
CA THR A 298 -3.46 5.07 -17.83
C THR A 298 -3.75 4.99 -16.33
N GLU A 299 -3.79 6.13 -15.64
CA GLU A 299 -4.06 6.22 -14.22
C GLU A 299 -5.46 5.70 -13.91
N LEU A 300 -6.48 6.08 -14.68
CA LEU A 300 -7.84 5.55 -14.55
C LEU A 300 -7.86 4.02 -14.64
N VAL A 301 -7.17 3.44 -15.62
CA VAL A 301 -7.11 1.98 -15.81
C VAL A 301 -6.43 1.31 -14.62
N ILE A 302 -5.21 1.73 -14.28
CA ILE A 302 -4.42 1.09 -13.22
C ILE A 302 -5.11 1.25 -11.87
N THR A 303 -5.66 2.42 -11.56
CA THR A 303 -6.31 2.68 -10.27
C THR A 303 -7.65 1.96 -10.12
N THR A 304 -8.33 1.66 -11.23
CA THR A 304 -9.58 0.91 -11.18
C THR A 304 -9.34 -0.60 -11.20
N LEU A 305 -8.39 -1.07 -12.02
CA LEU A 305 -8.05 -2.48 -12.23
C LEU A 305 -6.79 -2.90 -11.45
N LYS A 306 -6.57 -2.35 -10.25
CA LYS A 306 -5.30 -2.51 -9.48
C LYS A 306 -4.81 -3.95 -9.37
N ASP A 307 -5.71 -4.90 -9.15
CA ASP A 307 -5.39 -6.33 -9.01
C ASP A 307 -4.61 -6.90 -10.21
N ASP A 308 -4.78 -6.31 -11.41
CA ASP A 308 -4.08 -6.75 -12.61
C ASP A 308 -2.66 -6.17 -12.70
N TYR A 309 -2.46 -4.93 -12.25
CA TYR A 309 -1.27 -4.12 -12.55
C TYR A 309 -0.34 -3.91 -11.36
N VAL A 310 -0.83 -3.97 -10.13
CA VAL A 310 -0.05 -3.80 -8.90
C VAL A 310 0.49 -5.17 -8.47
N LEU A 311 1.81 -5.24 -8.19
CA LEU A 311 2.49 -6.39 -7.58
C LEU A 311 1.58 -6.96 -6.54
N GLY A 312 1.13 -8.18 -6.87
CA GLY A 312 0.65 -9.06 -5.84
C GLY A 312 1.89 -9.54 -5.14
N ASP A 313 2.39 -8.78 -4.18
CA ASP A 313 3.52 -9.23 -3.39
C ASP A 313 2.99 -10.45 -2.66
N ASN A 314 3.41 -11.64 -3.12
CA ASN A 314 2.92 -12.87 -2.53
C ASN A 314 3.36 -12.83 -1.08
N TRP A 315 2.43 -12.52 -0.19
CA TRP A 315 2.63 -12.48 1.26
C TRP A 315 3.34 -13.74 1.73
N GLU A 316 3.14 -14.87 1.02
CA GLU A 316 3.79 -16.14 1.31
C GLU A 316 5.29 -16.05 1.04
N LYS A 317 5.68 -15.39 -0.06
CA LYS A 317 7.08 -15.10 -0.36
C LYS A 317 7.68 -14.12 0.66
N ILE A 318 7.00 -13.02 0.99
CA ILE A 318 7.48 -12.06 2.01
C ILE A 318 7.70 -12.76 3.35
N LYS A 319 6.70 -13.53 3.79
CA LYS A 319 6.74 -14.29 5.03
C LYS A 319 7.84 -15.37 5.01
N GLN A 320 7.97 -16.12 3.92
CA GLN A 320 9.01 -17.14 3.78
C GLN A 320 10.41 -16.53 3.74
N GLU A 321 10.60 -15.41 3.05
CA GLU A 321 11.86 -14.66 3.06
C GLU A 321 12.21 -14.20 4.47
N TYR A 322 11.23 -13.70 5.23
CA TYR A 322 11.42 -13.31 6.62
C TYR A 322 11.79 -14.50 7.52
N ILE A 323 10.98 -15.56 7.51
CA ILE A 323 11.21 -16.79 8.29
C ILE A 323 12.60 -17.35 7.99
N LYS A 324 12.99 -17.39 6.71
CA LYS A 324 14.31 -17.87 6.29
C LYS A 324 15.44 -16.93 6.73
N LYS A 325 15.28 -15.62 6.56
CA LYS A 325 16.32 -14.61 6.86
C LYS A 325 16.66 -14.58 8.35
N TYR A 326 15.69 -14.79 9.22
CA TYR A 326 15.85 -14.73 10.67
C TYR A 326 15.80 -16.11 11.34
N GLU A 327 15.87 -17.19 10.54
CA GLU A 327 15.89 -18.57 11.01
C GLU A 327 14.78 -18.89 12.04
N ILE A 328 13.59 -18.37 11.78
CA ILE A 328 12.45 -18.51 12.68
C ILE A 328 11.90 -19.92 12.57
N ASP A 329 11.74 -20.60 13.70
CA ASP A 329 10.95 -21.82 13.74
C ASP A 329 9.45 -21.48 13.73
N PRO A 330 8.70 -21.77 12.64
CA PRO A 330 7.27 -21.47 12.55
C PRO A 330 6.42 -22.30 13.52
N LYS A 331 6.99 -23.40 14.05
CA LYS A 331 6.33 -24.28 15.02
C LYS A 331 6.59 -23.86 16.47
N SER A 332 7.43 -22.86 16.69
CA SER A 332 7.71 -22.37 18.04
C SER A 332 6.44 -21.87 18.70
N ARG A 333 6.19 -22.34 19.93
CA ARG A 333 5.08 -21.92 20.79
C ARG A 333 5.63 -21.65 22.17
N LEU A 334 5.42 -20.43 22.66
CA LEU A 334 5.86 -20.00 23.98
C LEU A 334 4.68 -19.96 24.94
N ILE A 335 4.79 -20.73 26.03
CA ILE A 335 3.72 -20.91 27.01
C ILE A 335 4.30 -20.64 28.41
N LEU A 336 3.73 -19.67 29.12
CA LEU A 336 3.92 -19.56 30.56
C LEU A 336 2.91 -20.44 31.26
N ARG A 337 3.38 -21.64 31.65
CA ARG A 337 2.55 -22.62 32.35
C ARG A 337 2.11 -22.14 33.72
N LYS A 338 0.94 -22.61 34.16
CA LYS A 338 0.61 -22.58 35.59
C LYS A 338 1.64 -23.41 36.36
N PRO A 339 2.07 -22.99 37.57
CA PRO A 339 2.89 -23.85 38.40
C PRO A 339 2.11 -25.15 38.64
N GLU A 340 2.74 -26.29 38.45
CA GLU A 340 2.16 -27.55 38.90
C GLU A 340 1.99 -27.46 40.42
N ILE A 341 0.80 -27.82 40.91
CA ILE A 341 0.57 -27.92 42.35
C ILE A 341 1.35 -29.16 42.79
N VAL A 342 2.58 -28.95 43.25
CA VAL A 342 3.36 -30.01 43.90
C VAL A 342 2.68 -30.25 45.25
N ASP A 343 2.05 -31.42 45.41
CA ASP A 343 1.58 -31.84 46.73
C ASP A 343 2.79 -31.92 47.65
N VAL A 344 2.71 -31.31 48.83
CA VAL A 344 3.83 -31.25 49.79
C VAL A 344 4.26 -32.67 50.21
N ASN A 345 3.39 -33.66 50.00
CA ASN A 345 3.65 -35.08 50.21
C ASN A 345 4.60 -35.74 49.18
N ASP A 346 4.85 -35.11 48.03
CA ASP A 346 5.71 -35.64 46.96
C ASP A 346 7.16 -35.12 47.02
N ILE A 347 7.54 -34.40 48.07
CA ILE A 347 8.91 -33.95 48.31
C ILE A 347 9.63 -35.02 49.15
N PRO A 348 10.62 -35.77 48.60
CA PRO A 348 11.38 -36.73 49.39
C PRO A 348 12.24 -35.96 50.41
N PHE A 349 12.02 -36.23 51.70
CA PHE A 349 12.84 -35.73 52.81
C PHE A 349 14.18 -36.46 52.92
#